data_AF-A0A7C7W2W6-F1
#
_entry.id   AF-A0A7C7W2W6-F1
#
_cell.length_a   1.000
_cell.length_b   1.000
_cell.length_c   1.000
_cell.angle_alpha   90.00
_cell.angle_beta   90.00
_cell.angle_gamma   90.00
#
_symmetry.space_group_name_H-M   'P 1'
#
loop_
_entity.id
_entity.type
_entity.pdbx_description
1 polymer ?
#
loop_
_entity_poly.entity_id
_entity_poly.type
_entity_poly.pdbx_seq_one_letter_code
_entity_poly.pdbx_strand_id
1 'polypeptide(L)'
;MSKGSKTSKFGTTSRIGHDSSSYYNSRLYSELSLGAETENPMPDQTFPEVLKNRIIVASSEKMAQIPDNSLHLMVTSPPYNVSKTYDENLSLQEYLDLLYRVFSETYRVLVHGGRACVNVANLGRKPYIPLSDHISRMMAEIGFLMRGEIIWNKAAAAGVSMAWGSWKSASNPVLRDVHEYILVFSKGSFKRQKPPEGGDTIKRDQFMAWTKSVW
;
A
#
# COMPACT_ATOMS: atom_id res chain seq x y z
N MET A 1 -10.27 35.89 5.99
CA MET A 1 -9.43 34.99 5.18
C MET A 1 -8.13 34.74 5.94
N SER A 2 -7.90 33.52 6.43
CA SER A 2 -6.65 33.17 7.10
C SER A 2 -5.53 33.09 6.06
N LYS A 3 -4.46 33.88 6.21
CA LYS A 3 -3.26 33.80 5.35
C LYS A 3 -2.57 32.46 5.61
N GLY A 4 -2.51 31.59 4.59
CA GLY A 4 -1.78 30.32 4.66
C GLY A 4 -0.29 30.52 4.94
N SER A 5 0.37 29.49 5.49
CA SER A 5 1.81 29.52 5.80
C SER A 5 2.66 29.07 4.60
N LYS A 6 3.93 29.50 4.52
CA LYS A 6 4.92 29.07 3.50
C LYS A 6 6.12 28.41 4.18
N THR A 7 6.82 27.53 3.47
CA THR A 7 7.98 26.79 4.02
C THR A 7 9.05 27.77 4.53
N SER A 8 9.36 27.72 5.82
CA SER A 8 10.44 28.52 6.42
C SER A 8 11.78 27.82 6.21
N LYS A 9 12.85 28.62 6.11
CA LYS A 9 14.23 28.10 6.02
C LYS A 9 14.67 27.39 7.31
N PHE A 10 14.04 27.70 8.45
CA PHE A 10 14.30 27.10 9.77
C PHE A 10 13.02 27.10 10.65
N GLY A 11 12.87 26.09 11.52
CA GLY A 11 11.81 25.97 12.52
C GLY A 11 10.44 25.49 12.01
N THR A 12 9.54 25.09 12.92
CA THR A 12 8.15 24.71 12.63
C THR A 12 7.16 25.72 13.18
N THR A 13 6.50 26.49 12.32
CA THR A 13 5.24 27.19 12.63
C THR A 13 4.03 26.33 12.24
N SER A 14 2.85 26.62 12.78
CA SER A 14 1.62 25.84 12.52
C SER A 14 1.30 25.77 11.01
N ARG A 15 1.23 24.55 10.48
CA ARG A 15 1.04 24.28 9.04
C ARG A 15 -0.42 23.98 8.73
N ILE A 16 -1.30 24.96 8.84
CA ILE A 16 -2.67 24.86 8.31
C ILE A 16 -2.67 25.58 6.95
N GLY A 17 -2.94 24.86 5.87
CA GLY A 17 -2.93 25.42 4.50
C GLY A 17 -1.54 25.86 4.03
N HIS A 18 -0.55 24.99 4.20
CA HIS A 18 0.86 25.29 3.90
C HIS A 18 1.19 25.07 2.41
N ASP A 19 1.74 26.08 1.75
CA ASP A 19 2.32 25.92 0.40
C ASP A 19 3.67 25.20 0.50
N SER A 20 3.73 23.99 -0.04
CA SER A 20 4.89 23.09 -0.02
C SER A 20 5.54 22.93 -1.40
N SER A 21 5.16 23.76 -2.38
CA SER A 21 5.62 23.62 -3.77
C SER A 21 7.14 23.67 -3.90
N SER A 22 7.81 24.54 -3.14
CA SER A 22 9.28 24.64 -3.13
C SER A 22 9.98 23.33 -2.71
N TYR A 23 9.40 22.60 -1.75
CA TYR A 23 9.94 21.34 -1.27
C TYR A 23 9.78 20.22 -2.30
N TYR A 24 8.59 20.08 -2.88
CA TYR A 24 8.31 19.07 -3.91
C TYR A 24 8.97 19.37 -5.27
N ASN A 25 9.33 20.63 -5.53
CA ASN A 25 10.12 21.03 -6.70
C ASN A 25 11.65 20.98 -6.47
N SER A 26 12.10 20.45 -5.33
CA SER A 26 13.53 20.31 -5.05
C SER A 26 14.17 19.16 -5.83
N ARG A 27 15.51 19.18 -5.96
CA ARG A 27 16.29 18.12 -6.63
C ARG A 27 16.07 16.73 -6.05
N LEU A 28 15.64 16.62 -4.79
CA LEU A 28 15.30 15.32 -4.19
C LEU A 28 14.18 14.61 -4.97
N TYR A 29 13.28 15.37 -5.61
CA TYR A 29 12.14 14.85 -6.35
C TYR A 29 12.37 14.85 -7.86
N SER A 30 13.51 15.32 -8.38
CA SER A 30 13.71 15.47 -9.84
C SER A 30 13.78 14.15 -10.60
N GLU A 31 14.20 13.08 -9.92
CA GLU A 31 14.30 11.72 -10.48
C GLU A 31 13.10 10.86 -10.10
N LEU A 32 12.25 11.33 -9.18
CA LEU A 32 10.98 10.69 -8.92
C LEU A 32 10.07 11.07 -10.07
N SER A 33 9.56 10.05 -10.78
CA SER A 33 8.34 10.23 -11.55
C SER A 33 7.22 10.51 -10.55
N LEU A 34 7.09 11.77 -10.14
CA LEU A 34 5.89 12.31 -9.51
C LEU A 34 4.82 12.10 -10.55
N GLY A 35 4.18 10.91 -10.54
CA GLY A 35 3.42 10.36 -11.66
C GLY A 35 2.75 11.49 -12.38
N ALA A 36 3.30 11.84 -13.55
CA ALA A 36 2.86 13.01 -14.29
C ALA A 36 1.35 12.89 -14.31
N GLU A 37 0.63 13.83 -13.68
CA GLU A 37 -0.82 13.77 -13.60
C GLU A 37 -1.26 13.46 -15.03
N THR A 38 -1.71 12.23 -15.29
CA THR A 38 -1.95 11.81 -16.67
C THR A 38 -2.97 12.79 -17.17
N GLU A 39 -2.59 13.67 -18.10
CA GLU A 39 -3.36 14.88 -18.41
C GLU A 39 -4.81 14.54 -18.81
N ASN A 40 -5.04 13.29 -19.23
CA ASN A 40 -6.35 12.68 -19.39
C ASN A 40 -6.34 11.21 -18.89
N PRO A 41 -6.75 10.90 -17.65
CA PRO A 41 -6.90 9.52 -17.23
C PRO A 41 -8.06 8.87 -17.98
N MET A 42 -8.00 7.55 -18.20
CA MET A 42 -9.15 6.81 -18.71
C MET A 42 -10.35 7.01 -17.77
N PRO A 43 -11.57 7.17 -18.31
CA PRO A 43 -12.76 7.36 -17.49
C PRO A 43 -13.04 6.10 -16.64
N ASP A 44 -13.56 6.34 -15.43
CA ASP A 44 -14.05 5.28 -14.55
C ASP A 44 -15.17 4.50 -15.26
N GLN A 45 -15.09 3.18 -15.28
CA GLN A 45 -16.16 2.31 -15.75
C GLN A 45 -17.11 2.00 -14.60
N THR A 46 -18.40 1.86 -14.91
CA THR A 46 -19.39 1.46 -13.91
C THR A 46 -19.13 0.03 -13.44
N PHE A 47 -18.99 -0.15 -12.13
CA PHE A 47 -18.86 -1.48 -11.55
C PHE A 47 -20.15 -2.28 -11.72
N PRO A 48 -20.13 -3.51 -12.25
CA PRO A 48 -21.34 -4.29 -12.51
C PRO A 48 -22.11 -4.61 -11.22
N GLU A 49 -23.40 -4.25 -11.16
CA GLU A 49 -24.27 -4.51 -9.99
C GLU A 49 -24.29 -5.99 -9.60
N VAL A 50 -24.27 -6.89 -10.59
CA VAL A 50 -24.28 -8.35 -10.38
C VAL A 50 -23.06 -8.85 -9.60
N LEU A 51 -21.95 -8.11 -9.62
CA LEU A 51 -20.70 -8.46 -8.94
C LEU A 51 -20.59 -7.85 -7.53
N LYS A 52 -21.51 -6.96 -7.13
CA LYS A 52 -21.46 -6.36 -5.79
C LYS A 52 -21.72 -7.40 -4.71
N ASN A 53 -20.92 -7.38 -3.65
CA ASN A 53 -21.02 -8.31 -2.52
C ASN A 53 -21.01 -9.78 -2.97
N ARG A 54 -20.10 -10.11 -3.89
CA ARG A 54 -19.88 -11.46 -4.41
C ARG A 54 -18.46 -11.94 -4.17
N ILE A 55 -18.33 -13.25 -4.02
CA ILE A 55 -17.06 -13.96 -4.09
C ILE A 55 -16.99 -14.57 -5.48
N ILE A 56 -15.97 -14.19 -6.25
CA ILE A 56 -15.69 -14.77 -7.55
C ILE A 56 -14.66 -15.87 -7.33
N VAL A 57 -15.02 -17.11 -7.62
CA VAL A 57 -14.11 -18.26 -7.50
C VAL A 57 -13.28 -18.36 -8.77
N ALA A 58 -12.17 -17.62 -8.83
CA ALA A 58 -11.23 -17.58 -9.94
C ALA A 58 -9.83 -17.15 -9.45
N SER A 59 -8.80 -17.32 -10.29
CA SER A 59 -7.47 -16.77 -9.99
C SER A 59 -7.48 -15.24 -10.11
N SER A 60 -6.94 -14.57 -9.09
CA SER A 60 -6.71 -13.13 -9.07
C SER A 60 -5.62 -12.68 -10.05
N GLU A 61 -4.86 -13.60 -10.64
CA GLU A 61 -3.89 -13.31 -11.71
C GLU A 61 -4.57 -12.91 -13.03
N LYS A 62 -5.89 -13.13 -13.14
CA LYS A 62 -6.71 -12.71 -14.29
C LYS A 62 -8.13 -12.40 -13.87
N MET A 63 -8.41 -11.13 -13.60
CA MET A 63 -9.72 -10.63 -13.15
C MET A 63 -10.61 -10.24 -14.34
N ALA A 64 -10.74 -11.12 -15.35
CA ALA A 64 -11.43 -10.82 -16.61
C ALA A 64 -12.92 -10.46 -16.44
N GLN A 65 -13.53 -10.87 -15.33
CA GLN A 65 -14.91 -10.56 -14.97
C GLN A 65 -15.07 -9.12 -14.48
N ILE A 66 -13.98 -8.47 -14.06
CA ILE A 66 -13.98 -7.13 -13.50
C ILE A 66 -13.52 -6.13 -14.58
N PRO A 67 -14.35 -5.14 -14.94
CA PRO A 67 -13.97 -4.14 -15.93
C PRO A 67 -12.79 -3.28 -15.47
N ASP A 68 -12.02 -2.77 -16.43
CA ASP A 68 -10.95 -1.79 -16.19
C ASP A 68 -11.50 -0.56 -15.47
N ASN A 69 -10.69 0.08 -14.62
CA ASN A 69 -11.04 1.33 -13.94
C ASN A 69 -12.44 1.32 -13.28
N SER A 70 -12.81 0.26 -12.57
CA SER A 70 -14.14 0.11 -11.95
C SER A 70 -14.10 -0.04 -10.43
N LEU A 71 -12.94 -0.35 -9.85
CA LEU A 71 -12.75 -0.54 -8.40
C LEU A 71 -12.11 0.67 -7.73
N HIS A 72 -12.59 1.01 -6.55
CA HIS A 72 -12.11 2.18 -5.80
C HIS A 72 -10.99 1.87 -4.79
N LEU A 73 -11.03 0.69 -4.21
CA LEU A 73 -10.15 0.26 -3.13
C LEU A 73 -9.90 -1.24 -3.24
N MET A 74 -8.63 -1.63 -3.18
CA MET A 74 -8.20 -3.00 -2.95
C MET A 74 -7.57 -3.07 -1.56
N VAL A 75 -7.97 -4.07 -0.77
CA VAL A 75 -7.31 -4.44 0.48
C VAL A 75 -7.02 -5.93 0.43
N THR A 76 -5.77 -6.32 0.68
CA THR A 76 -5.38 -7.73 0.64
C THR A 76 -4.28 -8.05 1.64
N SER A 77 -4.13 -9.33 1.93
CA SER A 77 -2.91 -9.90 2.52
C SER A 77 -2.54 -11.10 1.65
N PRO A 78 -1.42 -11.04 0.91
CA PRO A 78 -1.06 -12.11 -0.01
C PRO A 78 -0.91 -13.45 0.69
N PRO A 79 -1.23 -14.58 0.02
CA PRO A 79 -0.95 -15.90 0.58
C PRO A 79 0.56 -16.05 0.74
N TYR A 80 1.02 -16.24 1.97
CA TYR A 80 2.44 -16.47 2.21
C TYR A 80 2.81 -17.85 1.68
N ASN A 81 3.70 -17.91 0.71
CA ASN A 81 4.32 -19.14 0.19
C ASN A 81 5.26 -19.74 1.26
N VAL A 82 4.69 -20.24 2.37
CA VAL A 82 5.41 -20.72 3.56
C VAL A 82 5.12 -22.20 3.84
N SER A 83 4.83 -22.95 2.78
CA SER A 83 4.67 -24.41 2.80
C SER A 83 3.58 -24.91 3.75
N LYS A 84 2.48 -24.17 3.89
CA LYS A 84 1.25 -24.73 4.46
C LYS A 84 0.70 -25.80 3.54
N THR A 85 -0.19 -26.65 4.05
CA THR A 85 -0.73 -27.80 3.30
C THR A 85 -1.46 -27.44 2.01
N TYR A 86 -1.82 -26.17 1.83
CA TYR A 86 -2.48 -25.63 0.65
C TYR A 86 -1.57 -24.74 -0.21
N ASP A 87 -0.32 -24.53 0.19
CA ASP A 87 0.64 -23.71 -0.57
C ASP A 87 1.32 -24.57 -1.64
N GLU A 88 1.48 -24.02 -2.83
CA GLU A 88 2.39 -24.57 -3.84
C GLU A 88 3.84 -24.41 -3.36
N ASN A 89 4.76 -25.25 -3.81
CA ASN A 89 6.18 -25.13 -3.44
C ASN A 89 6.93 -24.21 -4.40
N LEU A 90 6.56 -22.92 -4.41
CA LEU A 90 7.16 -21.94 -5.31
C LEU A 90 8.54 -21.49 -4.81
N SER A 91 9.46 -21.22 -5.72
CA SER A 91 10.65 -20.41 -5.44
C SER A 91 10.26 -18.96 -5.09
N LEU A 92 11.19 -18.21 -4.51
CA LEU A 92 10.95 -16.78 -4.25
C LEU A 92 10.61 -16.02 -5.53
N GLN A 93 11.30 -16.31 -6.65
CA GLN A 93 11.04 -15.63 -7.91
C GLN A 93 9.64 -15.97 -8.44
N GLU A 94 9.25 -17.24 -8.46
CA GLU A 94 7.91 -17.65 -8.93
C GLU A 94 6.80 -17.03 -8.08
N TYR A 95 7.01 -16.92 -6.76
CA TYR A 95 6.09 -16.24 -5.87
C TYR A 95 6.00 -14.74 -6.18
N LEU A 96 7.13 -14.06 -6.38
CA LEU A 96 7.15 -12.64 -6.77
C LEU A 96 6.49 -12.42 -8.14
N ASP A 97 6.68 -13.32 -9.10
CA ASP A 97 6.03 -13.24 -10.41
C ASP A 97 4.51 -13.43 -10.31
N LEU A 98 4.04 -14.30 -9.41
CA LEU A 98 2.62 -14.43 -9.09
C LEU A 98 2.05 -13.12 -8.54
N LEU A 99 2.72 -12.52 -7.55
CA LEU A 99 2.32 -11.23 -6.99
C LEU A 99 2.31 -10.14 -8.06
N TYR A 100 3.32 -10.11 -8.93
CA TYR A 100 3.39 -9.15 -10.03
C TYR A 100 2.14 -9.23 -10.90
N ARG A 101 1.76 -10.44 -11.35
CA ARG A 101 0.55 -10.65 -12.17
C ARG A 101 -0.73 -10.18 -11.48
N VAL A 102 -0.90 -10.53 -10.20
CA VAL A 102 -2.07 -10.11 -9.40
C VAL A 102 -2.12 -8.59 -9.23
N PHE A 103 -0.99 -7.95 -8.95
CA PHE A 103 -0.93 -6.51 -8.76
C PHE A 103 -1.05 -5.74 -10.07
N SER A 104 -0.57 -6.28 -11.21
CA SER A 104 -0.84 -5.72 -12.53
C SER A 104 -2.33 -5.76 -12.87
N GLU A 105 -3.01 -6.88 -12.61
CA GLU A 105 -4.47 -6.95 -12.79
C GLU A 105 -5.21 -6.00 -11.84
N THR A 106 -4.73 -5.88 -10.60
CA THR A 106 -5.26 -4.90 -9.63
C THR A 106 -5.11 -3.48 -10.16
N TYR A 107 -3.96 -3.15 -10.76
CA TYR A 107 -3.73 -1.86 -11.38
C TYR A 107 -4.73 -1.61 -12.51
N ARG A 108 -4.97 -2.59 -13.40
CA ARG A 108 -5.95 -2.47 -14.49
C ARG A 108 -7.35 -2.12 -13.98
N VAL A 109 -7.85 -2.86 -12.98
CA VAL A 109 -9.24 -2.71 -12.49
C VAL A 109 -9.45 -1.51 -11.57
N LEU A 110 -8.41 -0.99 -10.92
CA LEU A 110 -8.54 0.19 -10.06
C LEU A 110 -8.80 1.46 -10.88
N VAL A 111 -9.66 2.34 -10.37
CA VAL A 111 -9.89 3.69 -10.92
C VAL A 111 -8.65 4.56 -10.77
N HIS A 112 -8.58 5.63 -11.56
CA HIS A 112 -7.57 6.67 -11.34
C HIS A 112 -7.80 7.37 -9.98
N GLY A 113 -6.75 7.49 -9.16
CA GLY A 113 -6.82 7.91 -7.77
C GLY A 113 -7.36 6.84 -6.80
N GLY A 114 -7.67 5.63 -7.30
CA GLY A 114 -8.00 4.45 -6.51
C GLY A 114 -6.81 3.98 -5.68
N ARG A 115 -7.08 3.23 -4.60
CA ARG A 115 -6.05 2.83 -3.62
C ARG A 115 -5.89 1.33 -3.52
N ALA A 116 -4.67 0.91 -3.26
CA ALA A 116 -4.30 -0.47 -2.96
C ALA A 116 -3.62 -0.52 -1.60
N CYS A 117 -4.10 -1.38 -0.71
CA CYS A 117 -3.55 -1.60 0.62
C CYS A 117 -3.11 -3.07 0.75
N VAL A 118 -1.83 -3.31 0.97
CA VAL A 118 -1.26 -4.66 1.05
C VAL A 118 -0.71 -4.89 2.46
N ASN A 119 -1.38 -5.74 3.23
CA ASN A 119 -0.88 -6.21 4.53
C ASN A 119 0.12 -7.35 4.32
N VAL A 120 1.37 -7.13 4.73
CA VAL A 120 2.49 -8.05 4.54
C VAL A 120 3.39 -8.14 5.76
N ALA A 121 3.80 -9.36 6.09
CA ALA A 121 4.85 -9.69 7.02
C ALA A 121 6.12 -10.07 6.26
N ASN A 122 7.29 -9.70 6.79
CA ASN A 122 8.56 -10.16 6.27
C ASN A 122 8.85 -11.59 6.74
N LEU A 123 9.47 -12.39 5.87
CA LEU A 123 9.60 -13.84 6.05
C LEU A 123 11.03 -14.26 6.38
N GLY A 124 11.15 -15.43 7.00
CA GLY A 124 12.44 -16.05 7.25
C GLY A 124 13.31 -15.29 8.25
N ARG A 125 14.34 -15.95 8.77
CA ARG A 125 15.38 -15.36 9.64
C ARG A 125 16.79 -15.81 9.24
N LYS A 126 16.91 -16.59 8.16
CA LYS A 126 18.15 -17.18 7.65
C LYS A 126 17.98 -17.68 6.19
N PRO A 127 18.04 -16.80 5.18
CA PRO A 127 18.12 -15.34 5.27
C PRO A 127 16.76 -14.72 5.65
N TYR A 128 16.79 -13.43 6.00
CA TYR A 128 15.59 -12.61 6.13
C TYR A 128 15.13 -12.16 4.73
N ILE A 129 13.83 -12.26 4.46
CA ILE A 129 13.21 -11.89 3.19
C ILE A 129 12.32 -10.65 3.45
N PRO A 130 12.78 -9.45 3.03
CA PRO A 130 12.02 -8.23 3.18
C PRO A 130 10.94 -8.14 2.10
N LEU A 131 9.86 -8.90 2.25
CA LEU A 131 8.73 -8.89 1.32
C LEU A 131 8.13 -7.48 1.16
N SER A 132 8.12 -6.66 2.20
CA SER A 132 7.73 -5.24 2.12
C SER A 132 8.47 -4.52 1.00
N ASP A 133 9.78 -4.71 0.91
CA ASP A 133 10.64 -3.99 -0.03
C ASP A 133 10.48 -4.51 -1.45
N HIS A 134 10.33 -5.84 -1.59
CA HIS A 134 10.05 -6.47 -2.88
C HIS A 134 8.71 -5.98 -3.45
N ILE A 135 7.65 -5.96 -2.62
CA ILE A 135 6.33 -5.49 -3.03
C ILE A 135 6.37 -3.99 -3.33
N SER A 136 7.03 -3.16 -2.50
CA SER A 136 7.12 -1.73 -2.76
C SER A 136 7.80 -1.40 -4.09
N ARG A 137 8.89 -2.09 -4.44
CA ARG A 137 9.56 -1.93 -5.74
C ARG A 137 8.67 -2.41 -6.89
N MET A 138 8.09 -3.59 -6.76
CA MET A 138 7.19 -4.18 -7.75
C MET A 138 5.97 -3.29 -8.04
N MET A 139 5.33 -2.76 -7.00
CA MET A 139 4.19 -1.86 -7.15
C MET A 139 4.59 -0.57 -7.87
N ALA A 140 5.78 -0.01 -7.57
CA ALA A 140 6.31 1.14 -8.29
C ALA A 140 6.60 0.84 -9.76
N GLU A 141 7.18 -0.33 -10.07
CA GLU A 141 7.43 -0.79 -11.45
C GLU A 141 6.13 -0.96 -12.26
N ILE A 142 5.05 -1.42 -11.63
CA ILE A 142 3.72 -1.53 -12.25
C ILE A 142 3.11 -0.13 -12.52
N GLY A 143 3.57 0.91 -11.82
CA GLY A 143 3.10 2.29 -11.97
C GLY A 143 2.22 2.80 -10.82
N PHE A 144 2.17 2.07 -9.69
CA PHE A 144 1.55 2.60 -8.48
C PHE A 144 2.41 3.69 -7.82
N LEU A 145 1.74 4.65 -7.22
CA LEU A 145 2.34 5.70 -6.41
C LEU A 145 2.33 5.31 -4.94
N MET A 146 3.51 5.19 -4.32
CA MET A 146 3.64 4.92 -2.89
C MET A 146 3.13 6.11 -2.07
N ARG A 147 2.13 5.88 -1.21
CA ARG A 147 1.58 6.90 -0.30
C ARG A 147 2.23 6.86 1.07
N GLY A 148 2.66 5.68 1.49
CA GLY A 148 3.28 5.46 2.79
C GLY A 148 2.98 4.06 3.33
N GLU A 149 3.48 3.82 4.53
CA GLU A 149 3.38 2.55 5.23
C GLU A 149 2.72 2.77 6.58
N ILE A 150 1.81 1.87 6.93
CA ILE A 150 1.26 1.79 8.28
C ILE A 150 1.92 0.59 8.96
N ILE A 151 2.43 0.81 10.16
CA ILE A 151 2.90 -0.23 11.06
C ILE A 151 1.70 -0.72 11.84
N TRP A 152 1.23 -1.92 11.53
CA TRP A 152 0.18 -2.56 12.30
C TRP A 152 0.81 -3.25 13.50
N ASN A 153 0.70 -2.62 14.67
CA ASN A 153 1.27 -3.11 15.91
C ASN A 153 0.35 -4.19 16.50
N LYS A 154 0.80 -5.45 16.47
CA LYS A 154 0.01 -6.60 16.94
C LYS A 154 0.14 -6.83 18.45
N ALA A 155 0.47 -5.78 19.22
CA ALA A 155 0.82 -5.81 20.64
C ALA A 155 0.09 -6.92 21.45
N ALA A 156 0.85 -7.65 22.27
CA ALA A 156 0.46 -8.79 23.10
C ALA A 156 -0.05 -10.08 22.39
N ALA A 157 -0.52 -10.01 21.14
CA ALA A 157 -0.90 -11.20 20.35
C ALA A 157 0.25 -11.78 19.52
N ALA A 158 1.45 -11.19 19.57
CA ALA A 158 2.70 -11.78 19.11
C ALA A 158 3.08 -12.98 20.01
N GLY A 159 2.26 -14.03 19.92
CA GLY A 159 2.43 -15.28 20.64
C GLY A 159 3.82 -15.83 20.41
N VAL A 160 4.53 -16.08 21.51
CA VAL A 160 5.35 -17.26 21.87
C VAL A 160 6.35 -17.84 20.85
N SER A 161 6.47 -17.33 19.63
CA SER A 161 7.42 -17.78 18.62
C SER A 161 8.78 -17.17 18.94
N MET A 162 9.44 -17.86 19.85
CA MET A 162 10.78 -17.59 20.33
C MET A 162 11.79 -18.14 19.33
N ALA A 163 11.85 -17.55 18.12
CA ALA A 163 12.95 -17.78 17.18
C ALA A 163 14.22 -17.11 17.72
N TRP A 164 14.75 -17.64 18.82
CA TRP A 164 15.76 -16.99 19.66
C TRP A 164 17.15 -17.00 19.09
N GLY A 165 17.32 -17.45 17.84
CA GLY A 165 18.64 -17.69 17.26
C GLY A 165 19.49 -18.45 18.26
N SER A 166 20.48 -17.76 18.83
CA SER A 166 21.16 -18.21 20.04
C SER A 166 20.56 -17.59 21.30
N TRP A 167 19.67 -18.32 21.99
CA TRP A 167 19.09 -17.87 23.26
C TRP A 167 20.17 -17.45 24.28
N LYS A 168 20.06 -16.24 24.83
CA LYS A 168 21.03 -15.66 25.79
C LYS A 168 22.48 -15.75 25.34
N SER A 169 22.72 -15.72 24.03
CA SER A 169 24.06 -15.73 23.46
C SER A 169 24.18 -14.65 22.38
N ALA A 170 25.36 -14.02 22.33
CA ALA A 170 25.68 -13.03 21.32
C ALA A 170 26.03 -13.66 19.96
N SER A 171 26.02 -15.00 19.84
CA SER A 171 26.46 -15.67 18.62
C SER A 171 25.54 -15.43 17.41
N ASN A 172 24.23 -15.24 17.63
CA ASN A 172 23.27 -14.89 16.59
C ASN A 172 21.92 -14.40 17.17
N PRO A 173 21.83 -13.20 17.76
CA PRO A 173 20.55 -12.63 18.19
C PRO A 173 19.68 -12.25 16.98
N VAL A 174 18.39 -12.57 17.03
CA VAL A 174 17.44 -12.32 15.93
C VAL A 174 16.31 -11.39 16.37
N LEU A 175 15.94 -10.44 15.51
CA LEU A 175 14.83 -9.53 15.76
C LEU A 175 13.48 -10.27 15.76
N ARG A 176 12.61 -9.85 16.68
CA ARG A 176 11.22 -10.32 16.78
C ARG A 176 10.31 -9.25 16.20
N ASP A 177 9.73 -9.52 15.05
CA ASP A 177 8.71 -8.67 14.47
C ASP A 177 7.46 -8.77 15.35
N VAL A 178 7.03 -7.64 15.89
CA VAL A 178 5.79 -7.50 16.68
C VAL A 178 4.71 -6.75 15.89
N HIS A 179 4.98 -6.53 14.61
CA HIS A 179 4.16 -5.76 13.69
C HIS A 179 4.15 -6.40 12.31
N GLU A 180 3.17 -5.99 11.52
CA GLU A 180 3.13 -6.19 10.08
C GLU A 180 3.10 -4.82 9.39
N TYR A 181 3.39 -4.82 8.09
CA TYR A 181 3.34 -3.62 7.27
C TYR A 181 2.03 -3.61 6.50
N ILE A 182 1.33 -2.48 6.50
CA ILE A 182 0.28 -2.22 5.52
C ILE A 182 0.83 -1.16 4.56
N LEU A 183 1.24 -1.61 3.39
CA LEU A 183 1.74 -0.74 2.33
C LEU A 183 0.56 -0.09 1.62
N VAL A 184 0.59 1.23 1.45
CA VAL A 184 -0.52 1.99 0.86
C VAL A 184 -0.07 2.66 -0.43
N PHE A 185 -0.79 2.38 -1.51
CA PHE A 185 -0.50 2.88 -2.84
C PHE A 185 -1.71 3.60 -3.47
N SER A 186 -1.47 4.39 -4.50
CA SER A 186 -2.50 5.03 -5.33
C SER A 186 -2.21 4.83 -6.82
N LYS A 187 -3.24 4.64 -7.66
CA LYS A 187 -3.08 4.55 -9.11
C LYS A 187 -3.11 5.94 -9.74
N GLY A 188 -2.07 6.30 -10.50
CA GLY A 188 -2.01 7.51 -11.34
C GLY A 188 -1.91 8.84 -10.60
N SER A 189 -2.74 9.09 -9.59
CA SER A 189 -2.70 10.31 -8.77
C SER A 189 -2.91 10.03 -7.29
N PHE A 190 -2.31 10.86 -6.43
CA PHE A 190 -2.59 10.89 -5.00
C PHE A 190 -3.96 11.54 -4.68
N LYS A 191 -4.67 12.08 -5.67
CA LYS A 191 -5.99 12.64 -5.50
C LYS A 191 -6.98 11.86 -6.34
N ARG A 192 -8.16 11.62 -5.77
CA ARG A 192 -9.33 11.14 -6.49
C ARG A 192 -10.33 12.28 -6.57
N GLN A 193 -10.89 12.52 -7.75
CA GLN A 193 -11.94 13.52 -7.91
C GLN A 193 -13.16 13.10 -7.10
N LYS A 194 -13.79 14.07 -6.43
CA LYS A 194 -15.02 13.81 -5.69
C LYS A 194 -16.16 13.64 -6.69
N PRO A 195 -17.05 12.66 -6.49
CA PRO A 195 -18.28 12.60 -7.28
C PRO A 195 -19.08 13.90 -7.08
N PRO A 196 -19.86 14.35 -8.09
CA PRO A 196 -20.69 15.56 -7.98
C PRO A 196 -21.68 15.49 -6.80
N GLU A 197 -22.11 14.27 -6.48
CA GLU A 197 -23.01 13.95 -5.38
C GLU A 197 -22.32 13.03 -4.37
N GLY A 198 -22.51 13.30 -3.07
CA GLY A 198 -21.88 12.55 -1.98
C GLY A 198 -20.87 13.40 -1.21
N GLY A 199 -21.14 13.62 0.07
CA GLY A 199 -20.25 14.33 0.98
C GLY A 199 -19.19 13.42 1.60
N ASP A 200 -18.21 14.03 2.27
CA ASP A 200 -17.24 13.29 3.08
C ASP A 200 -17.96 12.68 4.30
N THR A 201 -17.85 11.36 4.49
CA THR A 201 -18.46 10.66 5.63
C THR A 201 -17.54 10.55 6.84
N ILE A 202 -16.26 10.88 6.68
CA ILE A 202 -15.25 10.83 7.74
C ILE A 202 -15.40 12.01 8.70
N LYS A 203 -15.47 11.73 10.00
CA LYS A 203 -15.53 12.75 11.05
C LYS A 203 -14.13 13.25 11.41
N ARG A 204 -14.05 14.44 12.05
CA ARG A 204 -12.78 15.03 12.50
C ARG A 204 -11.91 14.07 13.30
N ASP A 205 -12.48 13.45 14.33
CA ASP A 205 -11.72 12.60 15.25
C ASP A 205 -11.27 11.30 14.58
N GLN A 206 -12.10 10.77 13.66
CA GLN A 206 -11.72 9.64 12.79
C GLN A 206 -10.56 10.03 11.87
N PHE A 207 -10.62 11.20 11.24
CA PHE A 207 -9.53 11.70 10.39
C PHE A 207 -8.22 11.81 11.18
N MET A 208 -8.24 12.39 12.38
CA MET A 208 -7.05 12.53 13.23
C MET A 208 -6.51 11.17 13.72
N ALA A 209 -7.38 10.20 13.98
CA ALA A 209 -6.99 8.87 14.42
C ALA A 209 -6.42 8.03 13.28
N TRP A 210 -7.10 7.98 12.14
CA TRP A 210 -6.82 7.07 11.03
C TRP A 210 -5.72 7.55 10.09
N THR A 211 -5.26 8.81 10.23
CA THR A 211 -4.11 9.34 9.47
C THR A 211 -2.77 9.13 10.18
N LYS A 212 -2.75 8.42 11.32
CA LYS A 212 -1.52 7.97 11.97
C LYS A 212 -0.92 6.78 11.22
N SER A 213 0.40 6.64 11.27
CA SER A 213 1.14 5.54 10.64
C SER A 213 1.38 4.35 11.55
N VAL A 214 0.89 4.36 12.79
CA VAL A 214 0.96 3.22 13.72
C VAL A 214 -0.45 2.92 14.19
N TRP A 215 -0.92 1.72 13.86
CA TRP A 215 -2.28 1.22 14.14
C TRP A 215 -2.25 0.09 15.14
#